data_AF-A0A3S9MKU7-F1
#
_entry.id   AF-A0A3S9MKU7-F1
#
_cell.length_a   1.000
_cell.length_b   1.000
_cell.length_c   1.000
_cell.angle_alpha   90.00
_cell.angle_beta   90.00
_cell.angle_gamma   90.00
#
_symmetry.space_group_name_H-M   'P 1'
#
loop_
_entity.id
_entity.type
_entity.pdbx_description
1 polymer ?
#
loop_
_entity_poly.entity_id
_entity_poly.type
_entity_poly.pdbx_seq_one_letter_code
_entity_poly.pdbx_strand_id
1 'polypeptide(L)'
;MSLTQRRPRLAVLAVLSALLTTLFTVTPAQAADGTISGLAGKCVDVAGASSANGTAVQLYDCNGTGAQTWSNPGDGTLRALGKCLDVVDRSTADGAAVQLWDCSGGANQQWVVSAARDVVNPAANKCLDVRDNNSANGTRLQIWTCTGAANQKWNAPASGGGGNPSGFVVSEAQFNQMFPNRNSFYTYSGLTSALSAYPGFANTGSDTVKKQEAAAFLANVNHETGGLVHIVEQNQANYPHYCDWNQPYGCPAGQAAYYGRGPIQLSWNFNYKAAGDALGIDLLNNPWRVQNEAPVAWKTGLWYWNTQTGPGTMTPHNAMVNQAGFGQTIRSINGSLECDGKNPAQVQSRVDAYNRFTSILGVSPGGNLYC
;
A
#
# COMPACT_ATOMS: atom_id res chain seq x y z
N MET A 1 -21.89 44.18 81.20
CA MET A 1 -22.04 43.85 79.76
C MET A 1 -20.69 44.03 79.09
N SER A 2 -19.98 42.95 78.77
CA SER A 2 -18.80 43.00 77.90
C SER A 2 -18.55 41.63 77.29
N LEU A 3 -18.18 41.65 76.01
CA LEU A 3 -18.29 40.59 75.01
C LEU A 3 -17.24 39.48 75.15
N THR A 4 -17.66 38.23 74.98
CA THR A 4 -16.76 37.07 74.79
C THR A 4 -16.63 36.76 73.29
N GLN A 5 -15.44 37.00 72.73
CA GLN A 5 -15.02 36.61 71.37
C GLN A 5 -15.04 35.09 71.19
N ARG A 6 -15.74 34.59 70.15
CA ARG A 6 -15.56 33.22 69.62
C ARG A 6 -14.79 33.29 68.30
N ARG A 7 -13.65 32.59 68.24
CA ARG A 7 -12.85 32.38 67.02
C ARG A 7 -13.51 31.33 66.10
N PRO A 8 -13.54 31.50 64.77
CA PRO A 8 -14.08 30.50 63.86
C PRO A 8 -13.05 29.40 63.57
N ARG A 9 -13.50 28.15 63.47
CA ARG A 9 -12.71 27.00 62.98
C ARG A 9 -12.74 27.00 61.45
N LEU A 10 -11.58 26.96 60.81
CA LEU A 10 -11.45 26.70 59.36
C LEU A 10 -11.97 25.29 59.05
N ALA A 11 -12.89 25.17 58.11
CA ALA A 11 -13.26 23.91 57.46
C ALA A 11 -12.51 23.82 56.12
N VAL A 12 -11.66 22.81 55.98
CA VAL A 12 -11.00 22.46 54.72
C VAL A 12 -11.96 21.58 53.91
N LEU A 13 -12.54 22.09 52.82
CA LEU A 13 -13.24 21.27 51.84
C LEU A 13 -12.23 20.68 50.86
N ALA A 14 -12.06 19.36 50.88
CA ALA A 14 -11.41 18.61 49.81
C ALA A 14 -12.39 18.45 48.64
N VAL A 15 -12.07 19.02 47.48
CA VAL A 15 -12.83 18.82 46.24
C VAL A 15 -12.30 17.57 45.56
N LEU A 16 -13.06 16.46 45.59
CA LEU A 16 -12.79 15.30 44.74
C LEU A 16 -13.37 15.56 43.34
N SER A 17 -12.50 15.81 42.36
CA SER A 17 -12.87 15.79 40.94
C SER A 17 -12.96 14.34 40.46
N ALA A 18 -14.19 13.84 40.25
CA ALA A 18 -14.40 12.57 39.57
C ALA A 18 -14.19 12.75 38.07
N LEU A 19 -13.09 12.22 37.52
CA LEU A 19 -12.91 12.07 36.08
C LEU A 19 -13.88 11.00 35.56
N LEU A 20 -14.91 11.43 34.83
CA LEU A 20 -15.79 10.54 34.07
C LEU A 20 -15.09 10.17 32.76
N THR A 21 -14.34 9.06 32.74
CA THR A 21 -13.79 8.50 31.49
C THR A 21 -14.91 7.83 30.70
N THR A 22 -15.43 8.52 29.70
CA THR A 22 -16.28 7.90 28.68
C THR A 22 -15.43 6.96 27.82
N LEU A 23 -15.60 5.65 28.03
CA LEU A 23 -15.05 4.63 27.16
C LEU A 23 -15.84 4.65 25.85
N PHE A 24 -15.30 5.31 24.82
CA PHE A 24 -15.74 5.09 23.45
C PHE A 24 -15.21 3.73 22.99
N THR A 25 -16.08 2.73 22.90
CA THR A 25 -15.76 1.52 22.14
C THR A 25 -15.72 1.92 20.67
N VAL A 26 -14.52 2.10 20.13
CA VAL A 26 -14.30 2.18 18.69
C VAL A 26 -14.61 0.80 18.14
N THR A 27 -15.83 0.60 17.61
CA THR A 27 -16.10 -0.54 16.76
C THR A 27 -15.22 -0.41 15.52
N PRO A 28 -14.38 -1.40 15.18
CA PRO A 28 -13.66 -1.37 13.91
C PRO A 28 -14.70 -1.26 12.80
N ALA A 29 -14.47 -0.36 11.84
CA ALA A 29 -15.26 -0.30 10.63
C ALA A 29 -15.15 -1.65 9.93
N GLN A 30 -16.20 -2.45 10.02
CA GLN A 30 -16.28 -3.75 9.38
C GLN A 30 -16.27 -3.49 7.87
N ALA A 31 -15.48 -4.26 7.11
CA ALA A 31 -15.49 -4.20 5.66
C ALA A 31 -16.96 -4.25 5.19
N ALA A 32 -17.34 -3.37 4.26
CA ALA A 32 -18.69 -3.39 3.73
C ALA A 32 -18.83 -4.68 2.92
N ASP A 33 -19.41 -5.71 3.53
CA ASP A 33 -19.86 -6.90 2.83
C ASP A 33 -20.96 -6.47 1.85
N GLY A 34 -20.93 -6.99 0.63
CA GLY A 34 -21.89 -6.60 -0.39
C GLY A 34 -21.83 -7.47 -1.63
N THR A 35 -22.74 -7.21 -2.55
CA THR A 35 -22.76 -7.92 -3.83
C THR A 35 -21.65 -7.39 -4.75
N ILE A 36 -21.06 -8.28 -5.54
CA ILE A 36 -20.28 -7.89 -6.72
C ILE A 36 -21.22 -8.04 -7.91
N SER A 37 -21.66 -6.92 -8.49
CA SER A 37 -22.59 -6.92 -9.64
C SER A 37 -21.89 -6.51 -10.93
N GLY A 38 -22.30 -7.05 -12.07
CA GLY A 38 -21.65 -6.79 -13.36
C GLY A 38 -22.60 -6.90 -14.54
N LEU A 39 -22.19 -7.68 -15.54
CA LEU A 39 -22.92 -7.86 -16.80
C LEU A 39 -24.42 -8.14 -16.57
N ALA A 40 -25.27 -7.41 -17.29
CA ALA A 40 -26.73 -7.50 -17.18
C ALA A 40 -27.31 -7.27 -15.76
N GLY A 41 -26.56 -6.61 -14.87
CA GLY A 41 -26.98 -6.37 -13.48
C GLY A 41 -26.95 -7.61 -12.60
N LYS A 42 -26.31 -8.70 -13.06
CA LYS A 42 -26.21 -9.97 -12.35
C LYS A 42 -25.02 -9.99 -11.39
N CYS A 43 -25.06 -10.89 -10.44
CA CYS A 43 -24.13 -10.99 -9.33
C CYS A 43 -23.09 -12.10 -9.56
N VAL A 44 -21.88 -11.88 -9.03
CA VAL A 44 -20.88 -12.93 -8.80
C VAL A 44 -21.41 -13.84 -7.69
N ASP A 45 -21.55 -15.11 -8.00
CA ASP A 45 -22.29 -16.09 -7.20
C ASP A 45 -21.44 -17.34 -6.96
N VAL A 46 -21.45 -17.84 -5.72
CA VAL A 46 -20.90 -19.16 -5.38
C VAL A 46 -21.94 -20.23 -5.71
N ALA A 47 -21.65 -21.08 -6.69
CA ALA A 47 -22.61 -22.05 -7.21
C ALA A 47 -23.18 -22.97 -6.11
N GLY A 48 -24.50 -22.98 -6.00
CA GLY A 48 -25.23 -23.78 -5.02
C GLY A 48 -25.00 -23.38 -3.56
N ALA A 49 -24.45 -22.19 -3.30
CA ALA A 49 -24.01 -21.74 -1.98
C ALA A 49 -23.04 -22.72 -1.28
N SER A 50 -22.32 -23.52 -2.06
CA SER A 50 -21.41 -24.54 -1.54
C SER A 50 -20.09 -23.91 -1.09
N SER A 51 -19.78 -24.04 0.19
CA SER A 51 -18.46 -23.66 0.74
C SER A 51 -17.41 -24.75 0.56
N ALA A 52 -17.57 -25.73 -0.34
CA ALA A 52 -16.49 -26.67 -0.66
C ALA A 52 -15.36 -25.98 -1.45
N ASN A 53 -14.12 -26.43 -1.25
CA ASN A 53 -13.02 -26.03 -2.12
C ASN A 53 -13.27 -26.53 -3.55
N GLY A 54 -13.04 -25.65 -4.52
CA GLY A 54 -13.32 -25.95 -5.93
C GLY A 54 -14.73 -25.61 -6.38
N THR A 55 -15.59 -25.10 -5.49
CA THR A 55 -16.92 -24.62 -5.90
C THR A 55 -16.78 -23.57 -6.99
N ALA A 56 -17.54 -23.74 -8.07
CA ALA A 56 -17.59 -22.80 -9.17
C ALA A 56 -18.10 -21.42 -8.72
N VAL A 57 -17.40 -20.36 -9.11
CA VAL A 57 -17.91 -18.99 -9.09
C VAL A 57 -18.52 -18.63 -10.46
N GLN A 58 -19.75 -18.15 -10.47
CA GLN A 58 -20.57 -17.99 -11.67
C GLN A 58 -21.26 -16.62 -11.70
N LEU A 59 -21.81 -16.25 -12.86
CA LEU A 59 -22.76 -15.16 -12.98
C LEU A 59 -24.17 -15.70 -12.70
N TYR A 60 -24.92 -15.03 -11.82
CA TYR A 60 -26.28 -15.43 -11.48
C TYR A 60 -27.15 -14.22 -11.15
N ASP A 61 -28.47 -14.35 -11.30
CA ASP A 61 -29.41 -13.34 -10.81
C ASP A 61 -29.15 -13.01 -9.34
N CYS A 62 -29.14 -11.72 -9.03
CA CYS A 62 -28.98 -11.28 -7.66
C CYS A 62 -30.16 -11.76 -6.81
N ASN A 63 -29.89 -12.62 -5.83
CA ASN A 63 -30.89 -13.36 -5.04
C ASN A 63 -30.79 -13.07 -3.52
N GLY A 64 -29.84 -12.24 -3.10
CA GLY A 64 -29.68 -11.81 -1.71
C GLY A 64 -29.18 -12.88 -0.74
N THR A 65 -28.76 -14.05 -1.25
CA THR A 65 -28.20 -15.11 -0.41
C THR A 65 -26.74 -14.86 -0.06
N GLY A 66 -26.24 -15.53 0.99
CA GLY A 66 -24.82 -15.45 1.38
C GLY A 66 -23.84 -15.92 0.30
N ALA A 67 -24.31 -16.65 -0.72
CA ALA A 67 -23.51 -17.04 -1.89
C ALA A 67 -23.09 -15.85 -2.77
N GLN A 68 -23.74 -14.71 -2.60
CA GLN A 68 -23.49 -13.47 -3.37
C GLN A 68 -23.01 -12.32 -2.47
N THR A 69 -22.81 -12.59 -1.18
CA THR A 69 -22.25 -11.64 -0.23
C THR A 69 -20.75 -11.81 -0.21
N TRP A 70 -20.06 -10.81 -0.75
CA TRP A 70 -18.62 -10.76 -0.82
C TRP A 70 -18.07 -9.70 0.13
N SER A 71 -17.00 -10.05 0.83
CA SER A 71 -16.18 -9.12 1.59
C SER A 71 -14.94 -8.76 0.76
N ASN A 72 -14.51 -7.51 0.90
CA ASN A 72 -13.24 -7.03 0.37
C ASN A 72 -12.42 -6.46 1.54
N PRO A 73 -11.76 -7.28 2.38
CA PRO A 73 -11.12 -6.81 3.61
C PRO A 73 -9.95 -5.83 3.42
N GLY A 74 -9.51 -5.58 2.18
CA GLY A 74 -8.40 -4.65 1.90
C GLY A 74 -7.01 -5.30 1.96
N ASP A 75 -6.93 -6.61 2.16
CA ASP A 75 -5.68 -7.40 2.10
C ASP A 75 -5.41 -8.01 0.72
N GLY A 76 -6.13 -7.54 -0.30
CA GLY A 76 -6.06 -8.03 -1.67
C GLY A 76 -6.94 -9.25 -1.95
N THR A 77 -7.64 -9.81 -0.98
CA THR A 77 -8.58 -10.91 -1.23
C THR A 77 -10.03 -10.42 -1.43
N LEU A 78 -10.82 -11.18 -2.19
CA LEU A 78 -12.28 -11.10 -2.21
C LEU A 78 -12.82 -12.39 -1.62
N ARG A 79 -13.73 -12.32 -0.64
CA ARG A 79 -14.16 -13.51 0.11
C ARG A 79 -15.66 -13.68 0.17
N ALA A 80 -16.14 -14.90 -0.01
CA ALA A 80 -17.52 -15.31 0.21
C ALA A 80 -17.53 -16.62 1.01
N LEU A 81 -18.52 -16.80 1.88
CA LEU A 81 -18.68 -18.02 2.68
C LEU A 81 -17.41 -18.44 3.46
N GLY A 82 -16.63 -17.45 3.91
CA GLY A 82 -15.37 -17.67 4.66
C GLY A 82 -14.16 -18.10 3.81
N LYS A 83 -14.27 -18.06 2.48
CA LYS A 83 -13.25 -18.50 1.53
C LYS A 83 -12.94 -17.45 0.48
N CYS A 84 -11.83 -17.59 -0.22
CA CYS A 84 -11.30 -16.62 -1.16
C CYS A 84 -11.71 -16.92 -2.62
N LEU A 85 -11.94 -15.87 -3.41
CA LEU A 85 -11.98 -15.94 -4.87
C LEU A 85 -10.60 -16.34 -5.38
N ASP A 86 -10.53 -17.44 -6.12
CA ASP A 86 -9.31 -18.14 -6.44
C ASP A 86 -9.24 -18.46 -7.94
N VAL A 87 -8.12 -18.19 -8.60
CA VAL A 87 -7.85 -18.70 -9.95
C VAL A 87 -7.35 -20.14 -9.85
N VAL A 88 -8.06 -21.04 -10.53
CA VAL A 88 -7.78 -22.49 -10.54
C VAL A 88 -6.33 -22.75 -10.93
N ASP A 89 -5.67 -23.64 -10.17
CA ASP A 89 -4.28 -24.09 -10.37
C ASP A 89 -3.23 -22.98 -10.47
N ARG A 90 -3.56 -21.77 -9.97
CA ARG A 90 -2.71 -20.57 -10.08
C ARG A 90 -2.36 -20.20 -11.53
N SER A 91 -3.21 -20.61 -12.48
CA SER A 91 -3.00 -20.35 -13.90
C SER A 91 -3.00 -18.86 -14.19
N THR A 92 -2.14 -18.44 -15.12
CA THR A 92 -2.11 -17.07 -15.66
C THR A 92 -2.64 -17.00 -17.10
N ALA A 93 -3.17 -18.10 -17.64
CA ALA A 93 -3.66 -18.18 -19.01
C ALA A 93 -5.07 -17.57 -19.16
N ASP A 94 -5.38 -17.09 -20.37
CA ASP A 94 -6.74 -16.69 -20.73
C ASP A 94 -7.70 -17.88 -20.64
N GLY A 95 -8.88 -17.63 -20.05
CA GLY A 95 -9.92 -18.64 -19.88
C GLY A 95 -9.75 -19.54 -18.66
N ALA A 96 -8.72 -19.30 -17.83
CA ALA A 96 -8.59 -20.01 -16.55
C ALA A 96 -9.79 -19.67 -15.65
N ALA A 97 -10.50 -20.70 -15.20
CA ALA A 97 -11.70 -20.53 -14.40
C ALA A 97 -11.36 -20.00 -13.01
N VAL A 98 -12.35 -19.33 -12.39
CA VAL A 98 -12.29 -18.99 -10.96
C VAL A 98 -13.17 -19.91 -10.12
N GLN A 99 -12.76 -20.10 -8.87
CA GLN A 99 -13.38 -20.98 -7.89
C GLN A 99 -13.37 -20.34 -6.50
N LEU A 100 -14.08 -20.97 -5.58
CA LEU A 100 -13.96 -20.70 -4.16
C LEU A 100 -12.93 -21.66 -3.54
N TRP A 101 -11.98 -21.12 -2.77
CA TRP A 101 -10.95 -21.92 -2.12
C TRP A 101 -10.54 -21.35 -0.76
N ASP A 102 -9.99 -22.18 0.12
CA ASP A 102 -9.39 -21.72 1.36
C ASP A 102 -8.40 -20.58 1.13
N CYS A 103 -8.49 -19.53 1.96
CA CYS A 103 -7.59 -18.40 1.87
C CYS A 103 -6.18 -18.84 2.28
N SER A 104 -5.26 -18.83 1.31
CA SER A 104 -3.85 -19.21 1.47
C SER A 104 -2.89 -18.02 1.36
N GLY A 105 -3.39 -16.86 0.93
CA GLY A 105 -2.56 -15.69 0.60
C GLY A 105 -1.79 -15.84 -0.72
N GLY A 106 -2.02 -16.92 -1.48
CA GLY A 106 -1.40 -17.14 -2.78
C GLY A 106 -1.73 -16.04 -3.80
N ALA A 107 -0.82 -15.82 -4.74
CA ALA A 107 -0.95 -14.77 -5.76
C ALA A 107 -2.19 -14.93 -6.67
N ASN A 108 -2.70 -16.16 -6.81
CA ASN A 108 -3.92 -16.50 -7.53
C ASN A 108 -5.22 -16.14 -6.77
N GLN A 109 -5.11 -15.70 -5.52
CA GLN A 109 -6.21 -15.21 -4.67
C GLN A 109 -6.14 -13.70 -4.44
N GLN A 110 -5.15 -13.03 -5.06
CA GLN A 110 -4.96 -11.59 -4.95
C GLN A 110 -5.69 -10.88 -6.09
N TRP A 111 -6.45 -9.86 -5.74
CA TRP A 111 -7.33 -9.10 -6.62
C TRP A 111 -7.23 -7.61 -6.31
N VAL A 112 -7.30 -6.80 -7.37
CA VAL A 112 -7.37 -5.34 -7.28
C VAL A 112 -8.66 -4.90 -7.93
N VAL A 113 -9.49 -4.19 -7.17
CA VAL A 113 -10.67 -3.50 -7.71
C VAL A 113 -10.23 -2.11 -8.16
N SER A 114 -10.26 -1.84 -9.47
CA SER A 114 -9.84 -0.55 -10.03
C SER A 114 -10.97 0.49 -9.99
N ALA A 115 -10.62 1.78 -10.06
CA ALA A 115 -11.61 2.85 -10.24
C ALA A 115 -12.40 2.73 -11.56
N ALA A 116 -11.81 2.07 -12.57
CA ALA A 116 -12.46 1.73 -13.83
C ALA A 116 -13.37 0.49 -13.73
N ARG A 117 -13.60 -0.01 -12.51
CA ARG A 117 -14.44 -1.17 -12.18
C ARG A 117 -13.92 -2.51 -12.71
N ASP A 118 -12.61 -2.62 -12.91
CA ASP A 118 -11.99 -3.91 -13.19
C ASP A 118 -11.71 -4.64 -11.89
N VAL A 119 -11.86 -5.97 -11.88
CA VAL A 119 -11.39 -6.83 -10.79
C VAL A 119 -10.22 -7.64 -11.35
N VAL A 120 -9.00 -7.20 -11.06
CA VAL A 120 -7.78 -7.67 -11.72
C VAL A 120 -7.03 -8.63 -10.82
N ASN A 121 -6.64 -9.79 -11.31
CA ASN A 121 -5.60 -10.60 -10.68
C ASN A 121 -4.22 -10.06 -11.10
N PRO A 122 -3.42 -9.47 -10.20
CA PRO A 122 -2.16 -8.83 -10.59
C PRO A 122 -1.10 -9.82 -11.06
N ALA A 123 -1.10 -11.05 -10.53
CA ALA A 123 -0.12 -12.07 -10.89
C ALA A 123 -0.28 -12.57 -12.33
N ALA A 124 -1.53 -12.65 -12.81
CA ALA A 124 -1.85 -12.98 -14.19
C ALA A 124 -1.90 -11.73 -15.11
N ASN A 125 -2.00 -10.53 -14.54
CA ASN A 125 -2.33 -9.29 -15.25
C ASN A 125 -3.61 -9.44 -16.11
N LYS A 126 -4.65 -10.03 -15.52
CA LYS A 126 -5.92 -10.37 -16.18
C LYS A 126 -7.13 -10.01 -15.31
N CYS A 127 -8.25 -9.74 -15.96
CA CYS A 127 -9.49 -9.29 -15.35
C CYS A 127 -10.44 -10.47 -15.11
N LEU A 128 -11.20 -10.41 -14.02
CA LEU A 128 -12.37 -11.26 -13.80
C LEU A 128 -13.38 -11.00 -14.92
N ASP A 129 -13.79 -12.07 -15.58
CA ASP A 129 -14.46 -12.04 -16.88
C ASP A 129 -15.67 -12.97 -16.86
N VAL A 130 -16.81 -12.47 -17.34
CA VAL A 130 -17.94 -13.34 -17.70
C VAL A 130 -17.63 -13.99 -19.04
N ARG A 131 -17.46 -15.31 -19.01
CA ARG A 131 -17.07 -16.09 -20.18
C ARG A 131 -18.00 -15.85 -21.37
N ASP A 132 -17.38 -15.60 -22.52
CA ASP A 132 -18.03 -15.40 -23.81
C ASP A 132 -19.05 -14.24 -23.81
N ASN A 133 -18.96 -13.30 -22.86
CA ASN A 133 -19.92 -12.22 -22.64
C ASN A 133 -21.37 -12.75 -22.50
N ASN A 134 -21.53 -13.96 -21.96
CA ASN A 134 -22.82 -14.63 -21.85
C ASN A 134 -23.52 -14.25 -20.53
N SER A 135 -24.66 -13.58 -20.63
CA SER A 135 -25.44 -13.15 -19.46
C SER A 135 -26.34 -14.24 -18.86
N ALA A 136 -26.29 -15.48 -19.33
CA ALA A 136 -27.10 -16.56 -18.78
C ALA A 136 -26.70 -16.90 -17.32
N ASN A 137 -27.68 -17.27 -16.50
CA ASN A 137 -27.41 -17.79 -15.15
C ASN A 137 -26.55 -19.05 -15.22
N GLY A 138 -25.57 -19.15 -14.32
CA GLY A 138 -24.64 -20.27 -14.27
C GLY A 138 -23.45 -20.13 -15.21
N THR A 139 -23.34 -19.02 -15.96
CA THR A 139 -22.15 -18.76 -16.77
C THR A 139 -20.92 -18.69 -15.88
N ARG A 140 -19.91 -19.51 -16.18
CA ARG A 140 -18.67 -19.56 -15.38
C ARG A 140 -17.90 -18.25 -15.52
N LEU A 141 -17.39 -17.77 -14.40
CA LEU A 141 -16.40 -16.70 -14.42
C LEU A 141 -15.00 -17.28 -14.65
N GLN A 142 -14.17 -16.48 -15.31
CA GLN A 142 -12.79 -16.80 -15.64
C GLN A 142 -11.90 -15.56 -15.47
N ILE A 143 -10.60 -15.72 -15.68
CA ILE A 143 -9.72 -14.58 -15.96
C ILE A 143 -9.48 -14.47 -17.46
N TRP A 144 -9.43 -13.23 -17.96
CA TRP A 144 -9.11 -12.92 -19.34
C TRP A 144 -8.32 -11.63 -19.43
N THR A 145 -7.53 -11.48 -20.50
CA THR A 145 -6.84 -10.24 -20.85
C THR A 145 -7.81 -9.05 -20.69
N CYS A 146 -7.41 -8.03 -19.95
CA CYS A 146 -8.26 -6.89 -19.67
C CYS A 146 -8.53 -6.13 -20.97
N THR A 147 -9.78 -6.14 -21.42
CA THR A 147 -10.24 -5.49 -22.67
C THR A 147 -11.01 -4.20 -22.42
N GLY A 148 -11.47 -3.98 -21.19
CA GLY A 148 -12.39 -2.89 -20.84
C GLY A 148 -13.84 -3.12 -21.26
N ALA A 149 -14.17 -4.30 -21.82
CA ALA A 149 -15.52 -4.67 -22.21
C ALA A 149 -16.46 -4.84 -21.00
N ALA A 150 -17.77 -4.75 -21.26
CA ALA A 150 -18.80 -4.75 -20.21
C ALA A 150 -18.81 -6.03 -19.35
N ASN A 151 -18.40 -7.18 -19.90
CA ASN A 151 -18.29 -8.45 -19.19
C ASN A 151 -17.13 -8.53 -18.18
N GLN A 152 -16.29 -7.49 -18.11
CA GLN A 152 -15.18 -7.37 -17.16
C GLN A 152 -15.37 -6.21 -16.18
N LYS A 153 -16.54 -5.56 -16.20
CA LYS A 153 -16.85 -4.41 -15.35
C LYS A 153 -17.74 -4.83 -14.19
N TRP A 154 -17.27 -4.56 -12.98
CA TRP A 154 -17.87 -5.00 -11.74
C TRP A 154 -18.03 -3.85 -10.75
N ASN A 155 -19.24 -3.66 -10.25
CA ASN A 155 -19.48 -2.90 -9.02
C ASN A 155 -19.24 -3.87 -7.85
N ALA A 156 -18.00 -3.95 -7.41
CA ALA A 156 -17.62 -4.70 -6.21
C ALA A 156 -17.79 -3.83 -4.97
N PRO A 157 -17.95 -4.42 -3.77
CA PRO A 157 -17.83 -3.68 -2.54
C PRO A 157 -16.49 -2.94 -2.54
N ALA A 158 -16.54 -1.67 -2.12
CA ALA A 158 -15.32 -0.95 -1.81
C ALA A 158 -14.48 -1.83 -0.90
N SER A 159 -13.15 -1.78 -1.05
CA SER A 159 -12.32 -2.37 -0.02
C SER A 159 -12.81 -1.83 1.31
N GLY A 160 -13.01 -2.69 2.30
CA GLY A 160 -13.15 -2.32 3.71
C GLY A 160 -12.03 -1.38 4.17
N GLY A 161 -11.00 -1.23 3.33
CA GLY A 161 -10.06 -0.12 3.17
C GLY A 161 -10.63 1.30 2.93
N GLY A 162 -11.95 1.52 2.94
CA GLY A 162 -12.53 2.86 3.15
C GLY A 162 -12.14 3.46 4.51
N GLY A 163 -11.70 2.60 5.45
CA GLY A 163 -10.82 2.95 6.55
C GLY A 163 -9.41 2.43 6.30
N ASN A 164 -8.40 3.17 6.76
CA ASN A 164 -6.99 2.75 6.69
C ASN A 164 -6.83 1.25 7.03
N PRO A 165 -6.10 0.44 6.23
CA PRO A 165 -5.72 -0.90 6.66
C PRO A 165 -5.09 -0.77 8.04
N SER A 166 -5.64 -1.48 9.02
CA SER A 166 -5.53 -1.20 10.46
C SER A 166 -4.30 -0.37 10.84
N GLY A 167 -4.48 0.95 10.96
CA GLY A 167 -3.46 1.84 11.51
C GLY A 167 -2.54 2.57 10.53
N PHE A 168 -2.62 2.35 9.19
CA PHE A 168 -1.93 3.29 8.29
C PHE A 168 -2.56 4.69 8.41
N VAL A 169 -1.83 5.76 8.12
CA VAL A 169 -2.31 7.14 8.37
C VAL A 169 -2.68 7.91 7.11
N VAL A 170 -2.52 7.29 5.95
CA VAL A 170 -2.85 7.84 4.63
C VAL A 170 -3.94 6.99 4.02
N SER A 171 -5.11 7.56 3.77
CA SER A 171 -6.21 6.85 3.11
C SER A 171 -5.95 6.67 1.61
N GLU A 172 -6.68 5.77 0.97
CA GLU A 172 -6.60 5.60 -0.49
C GLU A 172 -6.97 6.89 -1.24
N ALA A 173 -7.97 7.64 -0.76
CA ALA A 173 -8.35 8.92 -1.33
C ALA A 173 -7.23 9.95 -1.25
N GLN A 174 -6.53 10.01 -0.11
CA GLN A 174 -5.37 10.88 0.07
C GLN A 174 -4.21 10.43 -0.82
N PHE A 175 -3.94 9.13 -0.92
CA PHE A 175 -2.93 8.59 -1.83
C PHE A 175 -3.24 8.94 -3.30
N ASN A 176 -4.51 8.83 -3.72
CA ASN A 176 -4.95 9.23 -5.06
C ASN A 176 -4.78 10.75 -5.30
N GLN A 177 -5.04 11.58 -4.28
CA GLN A 177 -4.81 13.02 -4.35
C GLN A 177 -3.32 13.39 -4.43
N MET A 178 -2.46 12.63 -3.74
CA MET A 178 -1.01 12.79 -3.78
C MET A 178 -0.46 12.45 -5.18
N PHE A 179 -0.98 11.38 -5.79
CA PHE A 179 -0.48 10.79 -7.03
C PHE A 179 -1.57 10.61 -8.10
N PRO A 180 -2.09 11.72 -8.68
CA PRO A 180 -3.20 11.67 -9.62
C PRO A 180 -2.84 11.06 -10.98
N ASN A 181 -1.57 11.13 -11.39
CA ASN A 181 -1.09 10.69 -12.70
C ASN A 181 -0.22 9.43 -12.63
N ARG A 182 -0.24 8.70 -11.50
CA ARG A 182 0.63 7.55 -11.31
C ARG A 182 0.39 6.46 -12.36
N ASN A 183 1.43 5.70 -12.64
CA ASN A 183 1.32 4.45 -13.36
C ASN A 183 0.43 3.48 -12.56
N SER A 184 -0.44 2.72 -13.24
CA SER A 184 -1.35 1.75 -12.63
C SER A 184 -0.61 0.63 -11.87
N PHE A 185 0.67 0.41 -12.14
CA PHE A 185 1.55 -0.46 -11.35
C PHE A 185 1.56 -0.08 -9.86
N TYR A 186 1.60 1.21 -9.53
CA TYR A 186 1.68 1.66 -8.15
C TYR A 186 0.28 1.74 -7.52
N THR A 187 -0.19 0.60 -7.00
CA THR A 187 -1.48 0.53 -6.32
C THR A 187 -1.35 0.92 -4.85
N TYR A 188 -2.41 1.48 -4.29
CA TYR A 188 -2.52 1.72 -2.84
C TYR A 188 -2.49 0.40 -2.06
N SER A 189 -3.16 -0.64 -2.56
CA SER A 189 -3.08 -1.99 -2.00
C SER A 189 -1.66 -2.54 -1.98
N GLY A 190 -0.86 -2.29 -3.01
CA GLY A 190 0.54 -2.70 -3.04
C GLY A 190 1.36 -2.05 -1.92
N LEU A 191 1.12 -0.77 -1.66
CA LEU A 191 1.76 -0.05 -0.55
C LEU A 191 1.32 -0.64 0.79
N THR A 192 0.01 -0.79 1.00
CA THR A 192 -0.52 -1.21 2.29
C THR A 192 -0.19 -2.65 2.64
N SER A 193 -0.16 -3.56 1.65
CA SER A 193 0.33 -4.93 1.84
C SER A 193 1.82 -4.98 2.21
N ALA A 194 2.62 -3.99 1.78
CA ALA A 194 4.04 -3.91 2.09
C ALA A 194 4.34 -3.41 3.52
N LEU A 195 3.40 -2.69 4.16
CA LEU A 195 3.59 -2.10 5.49
C LEU A 195 3.94 -3.14 6.57
N SER A 196 3.43 -4.37 6.44
CA SER A 196 3.71 -5.46 7.37
C SER A 196 5.20 -5.84 7.45
N ALA A 197 6.00 -5.53 6.42
CA ALA A 197 7.44 -5.74 6.45
C ALA A 197 8.17 -4.81 7.42
N TYR A 198 7.57 -3.66 7.76
CA TYR A 198 8.14 -2.64 8.64
C TYR A 198 7.07 -2.06 9.57
N PRO A 199 6.66 -2.79 10.62
CA PRO A 199 5.51 -2.42 11.46
C PRO A 199 5.67 -1.11 12.25
N GLY A 200 6.88 -0.57 12.36
CA GLY A 200 7.16 0.74 12.97
C GLY A 200 6.96 1.93 12.03
N PHE A 201 7.00 1.72 10.72
CA PHE A 201 6.83 2.77 9.71
C PHE A 201 5.43 3.39 9.79
N ALA A 202 5.37 4.72 9.89
CA ALA A 202 4.13 5.48 10.03
C ALA A 202 3.23 4.99 11.17
N ASN A 203 3.83 4.33 12.18
CA ASN A 203 3.14 3.75 13.32
C ASN A 203 3.89 4.01 14.65
N THR A 204 4.94 4.82 14.62
CA THR A 204 5.75 5.18 15.79
C THR A 204 5.54 6.66 16.16
N GLY A 205 5.39 6.96 17.45
CA GLY A 205 5.16 8.32 17.93
C GLY A 205 3.69 8.78 17.88
N SER A 206 3.46 10.09 17.96
CA SER A 206 2.12 10.68 17.88
C SER A 206 1.54 10.59 16.47
N ASP A 207 0.22 10.74 16.32
CA ASP A 207 -0.41 10.72 14.99
C ASP A 207 0.13 11.82 14.05
N THR A 208 0.58 12.94 14.60
CA THR A 208 1.30 13.97 13.84
C THR A 208 2.61 13.41 13.28
N VAL A 209 3.42 12.75 14.10
CA VAL A 209 4.71 12.16 13.68
C VAL A 209 4.48 11.06 12.64
N LYS A 210 3.49 10.18 12.85
CA LYS A 210 3.12 9.14 11.89
C LYS A 210 2.76 9.72 10.52
N LYS A 211 1.93 10.77 10.49
CA LYS A 211 1.53 11.45 9.24
C LYS A 211 2.68 12.21 8.59
N GLN A 212 3.54 12.85 9.39
CA GLN A 212 4.77 13.47 8.88
C GLN A 212 5.68 12.44 8.24
N GLU A 213 5.90 11.30 8.89
CA GLU A 213 6.72 10.22 8.33
C GLU A 213 6.13 9.68 7.02
N ALA A 214 4.84 9.38 6.98
CA ALA A 214 4.18 8.90 5.78
C ALA A 214 4.25 9.92 4.63
N ALA A 215 4.01 11.21 4.92
CA ALA A 215 4.16 12.28 3.93
C ALA A 215 5.62 12.42 3.45
N ALA A 216 6.60 12.29 4.34
CA ALA A 216 8.01 12.40 4.01
C ALA A 216 8.49 11.26 3.10
N PHE A 217 8.06 10.03 3.40
CA PHE A 217 8.33 8.88 2.53
C PHE A 217 7.71 9.09 1.15
N LEU A 218 6.41 9.38 1.09
CA LEU A 218 5.70 9.56 -0.17
C LEU A 218 6.22 10.75 -0.97
N ALA A 219 6.67 11.83 -0.33
CA ALA A 219 7.23 13.00 -1.01
C ALA A 219 8.59 12.70 -1.66
N ASN A 220 9.44 11.92 -1.00
CA ASN A 220 10.67 11.44 -1.64
C ASN A 220 10.37 10.48 -2.78
N VAL A 221 9.43 9.56 -2.60
CA VAL A 221 8.95 8.67 -3.67
C VAL A 221 8.42 9.47 -4.87
N ASN A 222 7.65 10.53 -4.61
CA ASN A 222 7.16 11.45 -5.64
C ASN A 222 8.33 12.04 -6.45
N HIS A 223 9.40 12.43 -5.79
CA HIS A 223 10.57 13.00 -6.46
C HIS A 223 11.32 11.96 -7.31
N GLU A 224 11.62 10.78 -6.74
CA GLU A 224 12.38 9.73 -7.44
C GLU A 224 11.69 9.21 -8.72
N THR A 225 10.36 9.25 -8.75
CA THR A 225 9.56 8.56 -9.78
C THR A 225 8.75 9.50 -10.68
N GLY A 226 8.89 10.82 -10.51
CA GLY A 226 8.06 11.80 -11.20
C GLY A 226 6.58 11.67 -10.84
N GLY A 227 6.26 11.49 -9.56
CA GLY A 227 4.89 11.31 -9.07
C GLY A 227 4.33 9.92 -9.36
N LEU A 228 5.17 8.89 -9.23
CA LEU A 228 4.86 7.48 -9.53
C LEU A 228 4.52 7.22 -11.00
N VAL A 229 4.92 8.10 -11.91
CA VAL A 229 4.76 7.90 -13.37
C VAL A 229 5.74 6.82 -13.87
N HIS A 230 6.95 6.82 -13.33
CA HIS A 230 8.03 5.95 -13.78
C HIS A 230 8.21 4.73 -12.86
N ILE A 231 8.24 3.54 -13.45
CA ILE A 231 8.55 2.28 -12.76
C ILE A 231 10.06 2.01 -12.77
N VAL A 232 10.74 2.43 -13.84
CA VAL A 232 12.15 2.18 -14.10
C VAL A 232 12.86 3.48 -14.44
N GLU A 233 14.17 3.51 -14.24
CA GLU A 233 15.04 4.60 -14.68
C GLU A 233 14.87 4.86 -16.18
N GLN A 234 14.73 6.13 -16.56
CA GLN A 234 14.44 6.51 -17.94
C GLN A 234 15.68 6.50 -18.84
N ASN A 235 16.84 6.84 -18.30
CA ASN A 235 18.08 6.87 -19.07
C ASN A 235 18.71 5.48 -19.19
N GLN A 236 18.28 4.72 -20.19
CA GLN A 236 18.78 3.36 -20.41
C GLN A 236 20.28 3.27 -20.68
N ALA A 237 20.92 4.36 -21.13
CA ALA A 237 22.37 4.40 -21.31
C ALA A 237 23.13 4.19 -20.00
N ASN A 238 22.52 4.52 -18.86
CA ASN A 238 23.13 4.34 -17.54
C ASN A 238 23.03 2.91 -17.01
N TYR A 239 22.19 2.05 -17.59
CA TYR A 239 21.89 0.73 -16.99
C TYR A 239 23.14 -0.13 -16.71
N PRO A 240 24.17 -0.16 -17.58
CA PRO A 240 25.40 -0.92 -17.32
C PRO A 240 26.27 -0.37 -16.18
N HIS A 241 26.00 0.82 -15.65
CA HIS A 241 26.79 1.43 -14.58
C HIS A 241 26.54 0.81 -13.20
N TYR A 242 25.35 0.23 -12.98
CA TYR A 242 24.90 -0.21 -11.67
C TYR A 242 25.36 -1.61 -11.27
N CYS A 243 26.44 -2.09 -11.88
CA CYS A 243 27.07 -3.35 -11.54
C CYS A 243 28.43 -3.09 -10.91
N ASP A 244 28.53 -3.28 -9.59
CA ASP A 244 29.80 -3.27 -8.87
C ASP A 244 30.41 -4.67 -8.90
N TRP A 245 31.41 -4.85 -9.77
CA TRP A 245 32.17 -6.10 -9.93
C TRP A 245 33.12 -6.39 -8.75
N ASN A 246 33.34 -5.45 -7.83
CA ASN A 246 34.13 -5.72 -6.63
C ASN A 246 33.34 -6.53 -5.60
N GLN A 247 32.02 -6.65 -5.77
CA GLN A 247 31.20 -7.50 -4.91
C GLN A 247 31.50 -8.98 -5.20
N PRO A 248 31.69 -9.84 -4.17
CA PRO A 248 32.05 -11.24 -4.38
C PRO A 248 30.97 -12.06 -5.10
N TYR A 249 29.71 -11.60 -5.06
CA TYR A 249 28.58 -12.20 -5.76
C TYR A 249 28.36 -11.64 -7.17
N GLY A 250 29.12 -10.62 -7.58
CA GLY A 250 29.04 -10.02 -8.91
C GLY A 250 27.63 -9.56 -9.29
N CYS A 251 27.29 -9.78 -10.56
CA CYS A 251 26.05 -9.31 -11.20
C CYS A 251 25.37 -10.46 -11.95
N PRO A 252 24.83 -11.47 -11.24
CA PRO A 252 24.34 -12.70 -11.85
C PRO A 252 23.15 -12.50 -12.79
N ALA A 253 22.36 -11.43 -12.60
CA ALA A 253 21.26 -11.07 -13.51
C ALA A 253 21.75 -10.34 -14.78
N GLY A 254 23.04 -10.04 -14.88
CA GLY A 254 23.68 -9.31 -15.98
C GLY A 254 24.16 -7.91 -15.59
N GLN A 255 25.17 -7.40 -16.31
CA GLN A 255 25.79 -6.10 -16.03
C GLN A 255 24.77 -4.94 -16.05
N ALA A 256 23.80 -4.98 -16.96
CA ALA A 256 22.80 -3.92 -17.14
C ALA A 256 21.48 -4.21 -16.40
N ALA A 257 21.48 -5.09 -15.39
CA ALA A 257 20.25 -5.55 -14.74
C ALA A 257 19.87 -4.81 -13.46
N TYR A 258 20.74 -3.95 -12.91
CA TYR A 258 20.57 -3.34 -11.57
C TYR A 258 20.30 -1.82 -11.60
N TYR A 259 19.73 -1.33 -12.71
CA TYR A 259 19.23 0.04 -12.84
C TYR A 259 18.09 0.36 -11.88
N GLY A 260 17.76 1.65 -11.76
CA GLY A 260 16.73 2.14 -10.85
C GLY A 260 15.34 1.56 -11.11
N ARG A 261 14.71 0.97 -10.07
CA ARG A 261 13.33 0.49 -10.11
C ARG A 261 12.52 0.85 -8.89
N GLY A 262 11.21 0.96 -9.07
CA GLY A 262 10.24 1.09 -7.98
C GLY A 262 10.28 2.46 -7.29
N PRO A 263 9.62 2.57 -6.13
CA PRO A 263 9.28 3.87 -5.52
C PRO A 263 10.49 4.68 -5.04
N ILE A 264 11.64 4.03 -4.81
CA ILE A 264 12.89 4.71 -4.41
C ILE A 264 13.98 4.59 -5.48
N GLN A 265 13.62 4.13 -6.69
CA GLN A 265 14.58 3.87 -7.78
C GLN A 265 15.78 3.01 -7.31
N LEU A 266 15.49 1.88 -6.65
CA LEU A 266 16.49 0.95 -6.14
C LEU A 266 17.50 0.60 -7.23
N SER A 267 18.77 0.91 -6.99
CA SER A 267 19.87 0.81 -7.95
C SER A 267 21.08 0.13 -7.32
N TRP A 268 21.95 -0.46 -8.13
CA TRP A 268 23.16 -1.21 -7.74
C TRP A 268 22.94 -2.63 -7.23
N ASN A 269 23.71 -3.60 -7.77
CA ASN A 269 23.68 -5.01 -7.39
C ASN A 269 23.77 -5.25 -5.87
N PHE A 270 24.60 -4.49 -5.14
CA PHE A 270 24.71 -4.63 -3.69
C PHE A 270 23.45 -4.20 -2.93
N ASN A 271 22.72 -3.20 -3.41
CA ASN A 271 21.45 -2.79 -2.81
C ASN A 271 20.34 -3.81 -3.11
N TYR A 272 20.30 -4.35 -4.33
CA TYR A 272 19.38 -5.45 -4.65
C TYR A 272 19.66 -6.69 -3.78
N LYS A 273 20.93 -7.02 -3.54
CA LYS A 273 21.31 -8.10 -2.61
C LYS A 273 20.85 -7.81 -1.18
N ALA A 274 21.19 -6.64 -0.63
CA ALA A 274 20.87 -6.28 0.75
C ALA A 274 19.35 -6.18 0.99
N ALA A 275 18.61 -5.57 0.07
CA ALA A 275 17.16 -5.52 0.11
C ALA A 275 16.54 -6.91 0.02
N GLY A 276 17.06 -7.75 -0.88
CA GLY A 276 16.59 -9.11 -1.07
C GLY A 276 16.76 -9.98 0.17
N ASP A 277 17.94 -9.92 0.79
CA ASP A 277 18.24 -10.63 2.04
C ASP A 277 17.30 -10.21 3.17
N ALA A 278 17.10 -8.90 3.35
CA ALA A 278 16.25 -8.36 4.42
C ALA A 278 14.77 -8.73 4.24
N LEU A 279 14.30 -8.83 2.99
CA LEU A 279 12.91 -9.09 2.66
C LEU A 279 12.59 -10.58 2.45
N GLY A 280 13.61 -11.44 2.39
CA GLY A 280 13.45 -12.85 2.03
C GLY A 280 13.05 -13.06 0.56
N ILE A 281 13.54 -12.19 -0.34
CA ILE A 281 13.19 -12.15 -1.76
C ILE A 281 14.49 -12.15 -2.56
N ASP A 282 14.71 -13.12 -3.46
CA ASP A 282 15.93 -13.14 -4.28
C ASP A 282 15.92 -12.06 -5.38
N LEU A 283 16.28 -10.84 -4.99
CA LEU A 283 16.35 -9.67 -5.85
C LEU A 283 17.70 -9.55 -6.58
N LEU A 284 18.75 -10.24 -6.11
CA LEU A 284 20.04 -10.22 -6.80
C LEU A 284 19.96 -11.00 -8.11
N ASN A 285 19.35 -12.19 -8.12
CA ASN A 285 19.19 -12.97 -9.35
C ASN A 285 17.92 -12.58 -10.12
N ASN A 286 16.91 -11.99 -9.47
CA ASN A 286 15.65 -11.60 -10.09
C ASN A 286 15.29 -10.12 -9.85
N PRO A 287 16.13 -9.17 -10.30
CA PRO A 287 15.92 -7.75 -10.02
C PRO A 287 14.64 -7.19 -10.68
N TRP A 288 14.14 -7.81 -11.75
CA TRP A 288 12.91 -7.39 -12.42
C TRP A 288 11.64 -7.55 -11.56
N ARG A 289 11.68 -8.32 -10.47
CA ARG A 289 10.56 -8.41 -9.53
C ARG A 289 10.15 -7.04 -9.00
N VAL A 290 11.11 -6.12 -8.82
CA VAL A 290 10.85 -4.74 -8.36
C VAL A 290 10.03 -3.92 -9.36
N GLN A 291 10.08 -4.22 -10.66
CA GLN A 291 9.27 -3.54 -11.69
C GLN A 291 8.02 -4.33 -12.11
N ASN A 292 7.90 -5.61 -11.73
CA ASN A 292 6.82 -6.49 -12.15
C ASN A 292 5.83 -6.79 -11.01
N GLU A 293 6.25 -6.68 -9.75
CA GLU A 293 5.44 -6.97 -8.57
C GLU A 293 5.33 -5.74 -7.67
N ALA A 294 4.18 -5.06 -7.69
CA ALA A 294 3.96 -3.82 -6.93
C ALA A 294 4.25 -3.96 -5.41
N PRO A 295 3.82 -5.04 -4.71
CA PRO A 295 4.17 -5.21 -3.30
C PRO A 295 5.68 -5.35 -3.07
N VAL A 296 6.43 -5.95 -4.00
CA VAL A 296 7.90 -6.06 -3.90
C VAL A 296 8.53 -4.68 -4.05
N ALA A 297 8.07 -3.88 -5.01
CA ALA A 297 8.54 -2.52 -5.20
C ALA A 297 8.36 -1.66 -3.93
N TRP A 298 7.17 -1.70 -3.34
CA TRP A 298 6.89 -0.98 -2.09
C TRP A 298 7.73 -1.48 -0.92
N LYS A 299 7.92 -2.79 -0.77
CA LYS A 299 8.83 -3.36 0.23
C LYS A 299 10.25 -2.86 0.07
N THR A 300 10.77 -2.71 -1.16
CA THR A 300 12.11 -2.14 -1.37
C THR A 300 12.22 -0.67 -0.98
N GLY A 301 11.16 0.13 -1.22
CA GLY A 301 11.11 1.51 -0.76
C GLY A 301 11.11 1.61 0.76
N LEU A 302 10.28 0.80 1.43
CA LEU A 302 10.22 0.73 2.89
C LEU A 302 11.52 0.19 3.49
N TRP A 303 12.16 -0.79 2.84
CA TRP A 303 13.49 -1.28 3.26
C TRP A 303 14.49 -0.15 3.31
N TYR A 304 14.60 0.63 2.24
CA TYR A 304 15.52 1.77 2.21
C TYR A 304 15.22 2.75 3.34
N TRP A 305 13.96 3.18 3.43
CA TRP A 305 13.49 4.16 4.41
C TRP A 305 13.78 3.79 5.86
N ASN A 306 13.60 2.51 6.21
CA ASN A 306 13.67 2.05 7.59
C ASN A 306 15.07 1.55 7.98
N THR A 307 15.93 1.21 7.03
CA THR A 307 17.19 0.51 7.33
C THR A 307 18.45 1.19 6.78
N GLN A 308 18.34 2.06 5.77
CA GLN A 308 19.49 2.62 5.09
C GLN A 308 19.73 4.07 5.48
N THR A 309 21.00 4.43 5.71
CA THR A 309 21.42 5.82 5.96
C THR A 309 21.87 6.52 4.69
N GLY A 310 22.17 5.77 3.62
CA GLY A 310 22.75 6.30 2.39
C GLY A 310 23.94 7.23 2.67
N PRO A 311 24.03 8.41 2.02
CA PRO A 311 25.06 9.40 2.31
C PRO A 311 24.80 10.25 3.57
N GLY A 312 23.71 10.00 4.30
CA GLY A 312 23.40 10.64 5.58
C GLY A 312 23.97 9.88 6.78
N THR A 313 23.54 10.28 7.98
CA THR A 313 24.01 9.73 9.26
C THR A 313 22.92 8.97 10.03
N MET A 314 21.69 8.94 9.50
CA MET A 314 20.55 8.26 10.11
C MET A 314 19.58 7.76 9.04
N THR A 315 18.73 6.81 9.41
CA THR A 315 17.67 6.35 8.51
C THR A 315 16.61 7.44 8.37
N PRO A 316 15.95 7.55 7.20
CA PRO A 316 14.80 8.44 7.05
C PRO A 316 13.70 8.20 8.09
N HIS A 317 13.44 6.95 8.48
CA HIS A 317 12.54 6.62 9.60
C HIS A 317 12.93 7.35 10.89
N ASN A 318 14.19 7.19 11.32
CA ASN A 318 14.69 7.82 12.55
C ASN A 318 14.73 9.35 12.43
N ALA A 319 14.99 9.90 11.24
CA ALA A 319 14.95 11.34 11.02
C ALA A 319 13.57 11.92 11.31
N MET A 320 12.50 11.23 10.92
CA MET A 320 11.13 11.68 11.14
C MET A 320 10.66 11.37 12.56
N VAL A 321 10.88 10.15 13.06
CA VAL A 321 10.44 9.73 14.40
C VAL A 321 11.12 10.55 15.50
N ASN A 322 12.42 10.82 15.36
CA ASN A 322 13.18 11.61 16.34
C ASN A 322 13.11 13.12 16.07
N GLN A 323 12.29 13.55 15.10
CA GLN A 323 12.10 14.97 14.74
C GLN A 323 13.41 15.69 14.38
N ALA A 324 14.37 14.98 13.78
CA ALA A 324 15.61 15.57 13.25
C ALA A 324 15.34 16.46 12.02
N GLY A 325 14.29 16.14 11.26
CA GLY A 325 13.75 16.97 10.17
C GLY A 325 13.77 16.30 8.80
N PHE A 326 12.90 16.78 7.91
CA PHE A 326 12.76 16.25 6.54
C PHE A 326 14.06 16.34 5.73
N GLY A 327 14.90 17.35 5.98
CA GLY A 327 16.19 17.51 5.30
C GLY A 327 17.16 16.35 5.53
N GLN A 328 17.07 15.65 6.68
CA GLN A 328 17.87 14.44 6.90
C GLN A 328 17.41 13.27 6.03
N THR A 329 16.12 13.21 5.69
CA THR A 329 15.62 12.19 4.74
C THR A 329 16.17 12.42 3.34
N ILE A 330 16.22 13.68 2.89
CA ILE A 330 16.83 14.08 1.61
C ILE A 330 18.32 13.69 1.62
N ARG A 331 19.01 14.02 2.72
CA ARG A 331 20.43 13.69 2.88
C ARG A 331 20.69 12.19 2.77
N SER A 332 19.84 11.35 3.38
CA SER A 332 19.98 9.90 3.34
C SER A 332 19.58 9.26 2.01
N ILE A 333 18.83 9.95 1.15
CA ILE A 333 18.39 9.42 -0.15
C ILE A 333 19.34 9.85 -1.27
N ASN A 334 19.65 11.15 -1.37
CA ASN A 334 20.51 11.68 -2.42
C ASN A 334 21.40 12.86 -1.99
N GLY A 335 21.75 12.92 -0.70
CA GLY A 335 22.48 14.05 -0.13
C GLY A 335 23.87 14.30 -0.69
N SER A 336 24.52 13.28 -1.27
CA SER A 336 25.82 13.45 -1.93
C SER A 336 25.71 14.33 -3.18
N LEU A 337 24.55 14.38 -3.83
CA LEU A 337 24.30 15.13 -5.06
C LEU A 337 23.44 16.39 -4.84
N GLU A 338 22.60 16.43 -3.81
CA GLU A 338 21.61 17.49 -3.64
C GLU A 338 21.93 18.48 -2.49
N CYS A 339 22.30 17.97 -1.32
CA CYS A 339 22.48 18.77 -0.11
C CYS A 339 23.74 19.66 -0.17
N ASP A 340 23.89 20.53 0.83
CA ASP A 340 25.02 21.43 1.03
C ASP A 340 25.21 22.40 -0.15
N GLY A 341 24.09 22.82 -0.74
CA GLY A 341 24.04 23.77 -1.85
C GLY A 341 24.36 23.19 -3.23
N LYS A 342 24.52 21.86 -3.35
CA LYS A 342 24.88 21.22 -4.63
C LYS A 342 23.74 21.23 -5.65
N ASN A 343 22.51 21.01 -5.20
CA ASN A 343 21.34 21.12 -6.07
C ASN A 343 20.11 21.67 -5.33
N PRO A 344 20.08 22.99 -5.04
CA PRO A 344 18.99 23.62 -4.30
C PRO A 344 17.61 23.42 -4.94
N ALA A 345 17.55 23.32 -6.28
CA ALA A 345 16.30 23.13 -7.00
C ALA A 345 15.67 21.76 -6.73
N GLN A 346 16.47 20.69 -6.66
CA GLN A 346 15.96 19.35 -6.34
C GLN A 346 15.54 19.24 -4.87
N VAL A 347 16.32 19.84 -3.95
CA VAL A 347 15.93 19.93 -2.53
C VAL A 347 14.59 20.67 -2.40
N GLN A 348 14.43 21.81 -3.09
CA GLN A 348 13.17 22.55 -3.09
C GLN A 348 12.01 21.70 -3.62
N SER A 349 12.20 20.97 -4.72
CA SER A 349 11.17 20.09 -5.29
C SER A 349 10.68 19.03 -4.29
N ARG A 350 11.59 18.42 -3.51
CA ARG A 350 11.24 17.47 -2.44
C ARG A 350 10.46 18.16 -1.32
N VAL A 351 10.91 19.33 -0.89
CA VAL A 351 10.26 20.11 0.18
C VAL A 351 8.85 20.56 -0.24
N ASP A 352 8.65 20.96 -1.49
CA ASP A 352 7.34 21.34 -2.03
C ASP A 352 6.38 20.15 -2.03
N ALA A 353 6.84 18.96 -2.44
CA ALA A 353 6.04 17.74 -2.37
C ALA A 353 5.69 17.38 -0.92
N TYR A 354 6.65 17.50 0.00
CA TYR A 354 6.42 17.22 1.42
C TYR A 354 5.38 18.16 2.04
N ASN A 355 5.52 19.47 1.81
CA ASN A 355 4.55 20.46 2.28
C ASN A 355 3.14 20.19 1.74
N ARG A 356 3.03 19.85 0.45
CA ARG A 356 1.74 19.46 -0.16
C ARG A 356 1.15 18.22 0.51
N PHE A 357 1.97 17.21 0.78
CA PHE A 357 1.49 15.95 1.35
C PHE A 357 1.13 16.08 2.83
N THR A 358 1.88 16.84 3.62
CA THR A 358 1.50 17.14 5.01
C THR A 358 0.21 17.95 5.07
N SER A 359 -0.02 18.85 4.12
CA SER A 359 -1.28 19.58 3.98
C SER A 359 -2.46 18.64 3.69
N ILE A 360 -2.31 17.68 2.75
CA ILE A 360 -3.34 16.65 2.47
C ILE A 360 -3.67 15.80 3.72
N LEU A 361 -2.68 15.55 4.56
CA LEU A 361 -2.86 14.77 5.81
C LEU A 361 -3.33 15.60 7.01
N GLY A 362 -3.40 16.93 6.85
CA GLY A 362 -3.84 17.86 7.89
C GLY A 362 -2.85 18.03 9.04
N VAL A 363 -1.54 18.02 8.76
CA VAL A 363 -0.47 18.21 9.76
C VAL A 363 0.56 19.25 9.31
N SER A 364 1.26 19.84 10.29
CA SER A 364 2.40 20.73 10.02
C SER A 364 3.62 19.92 9.54
N PRO A 365 4.45 20.45 8.62
CA PRO A 365 5.65 19.78 8.14
C PRO A 365 6.76 19.64 9.19
N GLY A 366 6.71 20.41 10.29
CA GLY A 366 7.78 20.46 11.29
C GLY A 366 8.94 21.37 10.86
N GLY A 367 10.08 21.24 11.54
CA GLY A 367 11.29 22.03 11.30
C GLY A 367 12.35 21.31 10.46
N ASN A 368 13.46 21.99 10.17
CA ASN A 368 14.64 21.44 9.50
C ASN A 368 14.33 20.73 8.17
N LEU A 369 13.58 21.41 7.30
CA LEU A 369 13.09 20.83 6.04
C LEU A 369 14.16 20.67 4.96
N TYR A 370 15.24 21.45 5.06
CA TYR A 370 16.27 21.54 4.04
C TYR A 370 17.56 20.85 4.49
N CYS A 371 18.35 20.50 3.50
CA CYS A 371 19.76 20.17 3.56
C CYS A 371 20.44 20.94 2.41
#